data_AF-A0A9X4RNR3-F1
#
_entry.id   AF-A0A9X4RNR3-F1
#
_cell.length_a   1.000
_cell.length_b   1.000
_cell.length_c   1.000
_cell.angle_alpha   90.00
_cell.angle_beta   90.00
_cell.angle_gamma   90.00
#
_symmetry.space_group_name_H-M   'P 1'
#
loop_
_entity.id
_entity.type
_entity.pdbx_description
1 polymer ?
#
loop_
_entity_poly.entity_id
_entity_poly.type
_entity_poly.pdbx_seq_one_letter_code
_entity_poly.pdbx_strand_id
1 'polypeptide(L)' 'MTPEESKVLKEHLKAAAAILLNNTPKEELKSFNSIELAVRDHLLKEVAPEIGKFF' A
#
# COMPACT_ATOMS: atom_id res chain seq x y z
N MET A 1 8.34 -13.47 11.51
CA MET A 1 8.01 -12.27 12.29
C MET A 1 7.51 -12.69 13.65
N THR A 2 8.07 -12.12 14.71
CA THR A 2 7.52 -12.19 16.06
C THR A 2 6.18 -11.42 16.15
N PRO A 3 5.39 -11.58 17.22
CA PRO A 3 4.19 -10.77 17.44
C PRO A 3 4.49 -9.25 17.44
N GLU A 4 5.61 -8.85 18.05
CA GLU A 4 6.08 -7.47 18.10
C GLU A 4 6.43 -6.94 16.70
N GLU A 5 7.22 -7.70 15.93
CA GLU A 5 7.56 -7.34 14.54
C GLU A 5 6.31 -7.22 13.68
N SER A 6 5.33 -8.11 13.85
CA SER A 6 4.07 -8.08 13.12
C SER A 6 3.23 -6.85 13.48
N LYS A 7 3.25 -6.41 14.74
CA LYS A 7 2.55 -5.20 15.18
C LYS A 7 3.17 -3.96 14.55
N VAL A 8 4.50 -3.83 14.64
CA VAL A 8 5.25 -2.72 14.05
C VAL A 8 5.02 -2.66 12.54
N LEU A 9 5.12 -3.80 11.84
CA LEU A 9 4.85 -3.87 10.41
C LEU A 9 3.41 -3.41 10.08
N LYS A 10 2.40 -3.86 10.85
CA LYS A 10 1.01 -3.43 10.64
C LYS A 10 0.82 -1.92 10.82
N GLU A 11 1.50 -1.29 11.77
CA GLU A 11 1.44 0.16 11.97
C GLU A 11 2.01 0.91 10.77
N HIS A 12 3.17 0.47 10.26
CA HIS A 12 3.77 1.04 9.05
C HIS A 12 2.89 0.83 7.80
N LEU A 13 2.33 -0.36 7.62
CA LEU A 13 1.44 -0.65 6.49
C LEU A 13 0.15 0.18 6.55
N LYS A 14 -0.40 0.45 7.73
CA LYS A 14 -1.55 1.36 7.87
C LYS A 14 -1.20 2.78 7.46
N ALA A 15 -0.04 3.27 7.88
CA ALA A 15 0.43 4.61 7.51
C ALA A 15 0.64 4.71 5.98
N ALA A 16 1.28 3.72 5.37
CA ALA A 16 1.46 3.64 3.92
C ALA A 16 0.10 3.60 3.21
N ALA A 17 -0.82 2.72 3.63
CA ALA A 17 -2.14 2.60 3.02
C ALA A 17 -2.94 3.91 3.06
N ALA A 18 -2.86 4.69 4.15
CA ALA A 18 -3.50 6.00 4.24
C ALA A 18 -2.94 6.99 3.21
N ILE A 19 -1.63 7.01 2.98
CA ILE A 19 -1.00 7.87 1.97
C ILE A 19 -1.44 7.44 0.57
N LEU A 20 -1.40 6.15 0.25
CA LEU A 20 -1.79 5.64 -1.07
C LEU A 20 -3.27 5.92 -1.36
N LEU A 21 -4.14 5.72 -0.37
CA LEU A 21 -5.57 6.03 -0.47
C LEU A 21 -5.82 7.52 -0.75
N ASN A 22 -5.10 8.42 -0.06
CA ASN A 22 -5.22 9.86 -0.26
C ASN A 22 -4.75 10.32 -1.65
N ASN A 23 -3.88 9.55 -2.29
CA ASN A 23 -3.39 9.79 -3.65
C ASN A 23 -4.13 8.97 -4.71
N THR A 24 -5.24 8.32 -4.35
CA THR A 24 -6.09 7.58 -5.29
C THR A 24 -7.31 8.43 -5.66
N PRO A 25 -7.56 8.70 -6.95
CA PRO A 25 -8.76 9.41 -7.40
C PRO A 25 -10.05 8.75 -6.89
N LYS A 26 -11.05 9.55 -6.52
CA LYS A 26 -12.33 9.02 -6.00
C LYS A 26 -13.05 8.13 -7.01
N GLU A 27 -12.85 8.37 -8.30
CA GLU A 27 -13.36 7.59 -9.41
C GLU A 27 -12.86 6.14 -9.38
N GLU A 28 -11.61 5.93 -8.97
CA GLU A 28 -10.98 4.61 -8.89
C GLU A 28 -11.43 3.85 -7.63
N LEU A 29 -12.04 4.53 -6.65
CA LEU A 29 -12.56 3.93 -5.42
C LEU A 29 -14.02 3.44 -5.52
N LYS A 30 -14.61 3.42 -6.73
CA LYS A 30 -16.05 3.13 -6.92
C LYS A 30 -16.40 1.65 -7.07
N SER A 31 -15.45 0.79 -7.41
CA SER A 31 -15.68 -0.63 -7.62
C SER A 31 -14.52 -1.45 -7.09
N PHE A 32 -14.77 -2.71 -6.75
CA PHE A 32 -13.70 -3.62 -6.32
C PHE A 32 -12.59 -3.72 -7.37
N ASN A 33 -12.95 -3.84 -8.65
CA ASN A 33 -11.98 -3.95 -9.74
C ASN A 33 -11.11 -2.68 -9.88
N SER A 34 -11.72 -1.49 -9.81
CA SER A 34 -10.97 -0.23 -9.90
C SER A 34 -10.08 -0.01 -8.67
N ILE A 35 -10.53 -0.41 -7.48
CA ILE A 35 -9.73 -0.36 -6.25
C ILE A 35 -8.51 -1.30 -6.37
N GLU A 36 -8.72 -2.52 -6.86
CA GLU A 36 -7.62 -3.48 -7.03
C GLU A 36 -6.56 -2.95 -7.99
N LEU A 37 -6.97 -2.39 -9.13
CA LEU A 37 -6.05 -1.79 -10.09
C LEU A 37 -5.27 -0.62 -9.49
N ALA A 38 -5.94 0.28 -8.76
CA ALA A 38 -5.29 1.40 -8.09
C ALA A 38 -4.27 0.92 -7.03
N VAL A 39 -4.64 -0.05 -6.20
CA VAL A 39 -3.74 -0.64 -5.20
C VAL A 39 -2.54 -1.28 -5.89
N ARG A 40 -2.74 -2.06 -6.96
CA ARG A 40 -1.65 -2.69 -7.70
C ARG A 40 -0.69 -1.67 -8.30
N ASP A 41 -1.21 -0.58 -8.88
CA ASP A 41 -0.39 0.48 -9.46
C ASP A 41 0.51 1.14 -8.40
N HIS A 42 -0.07 1.49 -7.24
CA HIS A 42 0.69 2.01 -6.09
C HIS A 42 1.74 1.03 -5.58
N LEU A 43 1.40 -0.26 -5.46
CA LEU A 43 2.35 -1.27 -5.02
C LEU A 43 3.55 -1.39 -5.97
N LEU A 44 3.31 -1.32 -7.29
CA LEU A 44 4.37 -1.45 -8.29
C LEU A 44 5.24 -0.18 -8.41
N LYS A 45 4.64 1.01 -8.29
CA LYS A 45 5.35 2.28 -8.49
C LYS A 45 6.01 2.83 -7.24
N GLU A 46 5.34 2.73 -6.09
CA GLU A 46 5.76 3.41 -4.86
C GLU A 46 6.38 2.42 -3.86
N VAL A 47 5.79 1.24 -3.70
CA VAL A 47 6.20 0.31 -2.63
C VAL A 47 7.33 -0.63 -3.06
N ALA A 48 7.17 -1.31 -4.20
CA ALA A 48 8.11 -2.32 -4.66
C ALA A 48 9.54 -1.76 -4.88
N PRO A 49 9.74 -0.56 -5.46
CA PRO A 49 11.08 -0.01 -5.63
C PRO A 49 11.77 0.29 -4.30
N GLU A 50 11.05 0.78 -3.29
CA GLU A 50 11.63 1.06 -1.98
C GLU A 50 12.04 -0.23 -1.26
N ILE A 51 11.24 -1.29 -1.34
CA ILE A 51 11.60 -2.60 -0.78
C ILE A 51 12.79 -3.21 -1.55
N GLY A 52 12.77 -3.16 -2.88
CA GLY A 52 13.82 -3.71 -3.74
C GLY A 52 15.18 -3.02 -3.62
N LYS A 53 15.29 -1.88 -2.93
CA LYS A 53 16.60 -1.29 -2.57
C LYS A 53 17.34 -2.08 -1.49
N PHE A 54 16.62 -2.91 -0.73
CA PHE A 54 17.15 -3.67 0.40
C PHE A 54 17.34 -5.17 0.12
N PHE A 55 16.75 -5.69 -0.97
CA PHE A 55 16.75 -7.11 -1.35
C PHE A 55 17.15 -7.27 -2.81
#